data_AF-A0A3A4QES4-F1
#
_entry.id   AF-A0A3A4QES4-F1
#
_cell.length_a   1.000
_cell.length_b   1.000
_cell.length_c   1.000
_cell.angle_alpha   90.00
_cell.angle_beta   90.00
_cell.angle_gamma   90.00
#
_symmetry.space_group_name_H-M   'P 1'
#
loop_
_entity.id
_entity.type
_entity.pdbx_description
1 polymer ?
#
loop_
_entity_poly.entity_id
_entity_poly.type
_entity_poly.pdbx_seq_one_letter_code
_entity_poly.pdbx_strand_id
1 'polypeptide(L)'
;MLHAYCWMKNHVHMALQVQDIPLSKLMQNISQRYTQWSNKRYDRVGHVFQGRYKAVLVDSDAYLLELIRYLHLNPVRSEMVTDPLDYPLSSHAAYAGKTRPPDWLHIDRGLRQFGKTEPLARAAYLHFMGQATKEELLEQLRHGSITEGRILGDENFIKNVLREKDEAIPAQLAIEPLVELVARIYQISPREMTHCRPCTASGGSQGRGVSYRDGPLRPSAL
;
A
#
# COMPACT_ATOMS: atom_id res chain seq x y z
N MET A 1 -3.15 12.82 -4.29
CA MET A 1 -2.49 12.93 -5.61
C MET A 1 -1.73 11.64 -5.89
N LEU A 2 -1.73 11.15 -7.14
CA LEU A 2 -0.94 10.00 -7.58
C LEU A 2 0.27 10.50 -8.38
N HIS A 3 1.48 10.14 -7.97
CA HIS A 3 2.72 10.61 -8.61
C HIS A 3 3.28 9.59 -9.60
N ALA A 4 3.24 8.31 -9.26
CA ALA A 4 3.68 7.22 -10.13
C ALA A 4 2.94 5.94 -9.77
N TYR A 5 2.82 5.02 -10.74
CA TYR A 5 2.24 3.70 -10.54
C TYR A 5 2.92 2.66 -11.44
N CYS A 6 2.81 1.40 -11.02
CA CYS A 6 3.07 0.25 -11.85
C CYS A 6 2.06 -0.85 -11.50
N TRP A 7 1.20 -1.19 -12.46
CA TRP A 7 0.21 -2.24 -12.32
C TRP A 7 0.81 -3.55 -12.82
N MET A 8 1.16 -4.45 -11.90
CA MET A 8 1.69 -5.78 -12.18
C MET A 8 0.55 -6.79 -12.43
N LYS A 9 0.87 -8.01 -12.87
CA LYS A 9 -0.13 -9.05 -13.14
C LYS A 9 -1.01 -9.40 -11.92
N ASN A 10 -0.44 -9.33 -10.71
CA ASN A 10 -1.08 -9.78 -9.47
C ASN A 10 -1.20 -8.69 -8.38
N HIS A 11 -0.62 -7.51 -8.56
CA HIS A 11 -0.69 -6.41 -7.60
C HIS A 11 -0.41 -5.06 -8.27
N VAL A 12 -0.69 -3.96 -7.56
CA VAL A 12 -0.41 -2.60 -8.06
C VAL A 12 0.47 -1.88 -7.04
N HIS A 13 1.54 -1.25 -7.53
CA HIS A 13 2.37 -0.35 -6.74
C HIS A 13 2.04 1.11 -7.10
N MET A 14 1.95 1.99 -6.10
CA MET A 14 1.59 3.39 -6.28
C MET A 14 2.37 4.30 -5.34
N ALA A 15 2.84 5.45 -5.84
CA ALA A 15 3.32 6.57 -5.04
C ALA A 15 2.17 7.57 -4.85
N LEU A 16 1.53 7.52 -3.67
CA LEU A 16 0.36 8.33 -3.33
C LEU A 16 0.70 9.38 -2.27
N GLN A 17 0.28 10.61 -2.52
CA GLN A 17 0.22 11.66 -1.51
C GLN A 17 -1.23 11.84 -1.06
N VAL A 18 -1.47 11.67 0.23
CA VAL A 18 -2.78 11.85 0.88
C VAL A 18 -2.71 13.06 1.81
N GLN A 19 -3.83 13.76 1.94
CA GLN A 19 -4.01 14.91 2.83
C GLN A 19 -5.09 14.52 3.86
N ASP A 20 -6.24 15.20 3.83
CA ASP A 20 -7.29 15.06 4.86
C ASP A 20 -8.01 13.71 4.83
N ILE A 21 -8.01 13.03 3.68
CA ILE A 21 -8.65 11.72 3.53
C ILE A 21 -7.65 10.64 3.94
N PRO A 22 -7.95 9.82 4.97
CA PRO A 22 -7.09 8.71 5.36
C PRO A 22 -6.87 7.74 4.20
N LEU A 23 -5.63 7.27 4.06
CA LEU A 23 -5.26 6.28 3.03
C LEU A 23 -6.17 5.05 3.05
N SER A 24 -6.58 4.60 4.24
CA SER A 24 -7.46 3.44 4.41
C SER A 24 -8.82 3.61 3.72
N LYS A 25 -9.43 4.80 3.84
CA LYS A 25 -10.71 5.11 3.18
C LYS A 25 -10.56 5.17 1.67
N LEU A 26 -9.46 5.76 1.17
CA LEU A 26 -9.14 5.80 -0.26
C LEU A 26 -8.99 4.38 -0.82
N MET A 27 -8.16 3.54 -0.18
CA MET A 27 -7.90 2.18 -0.60
C MET A 27 -9.14 1.28 -0.51
N GLN A 28 -9.98 1.48 0.51
CA GLN A 28 -11.27 0.80 0.64
C GLN A 28 -12.17 1.11 -0.57
N ASN A 29 -12.30 2.38 -0.94
CA ASN A 29 -13.14 2.79 -2.06
C ASN A 29 -12.63 2.21 -3.40
N ILE A 30 -11.32 2.31 -3.67
CA ILE A 30 -10.69 1.74 -4.86
C ILE A 30 -10.95 0.22 -4.93
N SER A 31 -10.69 -0.48 -3.83
CA SER A 31 -10.82 -1.95 -3.79
C SER A 31 -12.26 -2.40 -3.97
N GLN A 32 -13.22 -1.71 -3.34
CA GLN A 32 -14.65 -2.02 -3.47
C GLN A 32 -15.13 -1.80 -4.90
N ARG A 33 -14.85 -0.62 -5.49
CA ARG A 33 -15.28 -0.31 -6.86
C ARG A 33 -14.68 -1.28 -7.88
N TYR A 34 -13.39 -1.58 -7.77
CA TYR A 34 -12.75 -2.54 -8.68
C TYR A 34 -13.30 -3.96 -8.50
N THR A 35 -13.55 -4.40 -7.27
CA THR A 35 -14.13 -5.72 -7.00
C THR A 35 -15.53 -5.83 -7.62
N GLN A 36 -16.38 -4.84 -7.41
CA GLN A 36 -17.73 -4.82 -7.99
C GLN A 36 -17.70 -4.82 -9.52
N TRP A 37 -16.85 -3.97 -10.12
CA TRP A 37 -16.68 -3.91 -11.57
C TRP A 37 -16.17 -5.25 -12.14
N SER A 38 -15.13 -5.82 -11.55
CA SER A 38 -14.52 -7.08 -12.00
C SER A 38 -15.50 -8.24 -11.90
N ASN A 39 -16.17 -8.38 -10.75
CA ASN A 39 -17.19 -9.40 -10.54
C ASN A 39 -18.34 -9.29 -11.54
N LYS A 40 -18.84 -8.07 -11.80
CA LYS A 40 -19.86 -7.82 -12.82
C LYS A 40 -19.36 -8.11 -14.24
N ARG A 41 -18.11 -7.77 -14.55
CA ARG A 41 -17.53 -7.90 -15.90
C ARG A 41 -17.22 -9.34 -16.29
N TYR A 42 -16.89 -10.19 -15.30
CA TYR A 42 -16.46 -11.57 -15.51
C TYR A 42 -17.44 -12.61 -14.94
N ASP A 43 -18.62 -12.18 -14.51
CA ASP A 43 -19.66 -13.02 -13.89
C ASP A 43 -19.13 -13.87 -12.73
N ARG A 44 -18.45 -13.20 -11.79
CA ARG A 44 -17.84 -13.81 -10.61
C ARG A 44 -18.45 -13.26 -9.33
N VAL A 45 -18.31 -14.01 -8.25
CA VAL A 45 -18.68 -13.59 -6.89
C VAL A 45 -17.50 -13.82 -5.94
N GLY A 46 -17.44 -13.03 -4.87
CA GLY A 46 -16.39 -13.15 -3.85
C GLY A 46 -15.27 -12.11 -3.97
N HIS A 47 -14.19 -12.36 -3.23
CA HIS A 47 -13.07 -11.44 -3.09
C HIS A 47 -12.14 -11.46 -4.31
N VAL A 48 -11.75 -10.28 -4.80
CA VAL A 48 -10.76 -10.13 -5.88
C VAL A 48 -9.33 -9.94 -5.32
N PHE A 49 -9.20 -9.26 -4.19
CA PHE A 49 -7.92 -8.99 -3.55
C PHE A 49 -7.60 -10.04 -2.47
N GLN A 50 -6.36 -10.52 -2.44
CA GLN A 50 -5.91 -11.59 -1.53
C GLN A 50 -5.62 -11.11 -0.09
N GLY A 51 -5.70 -9.80 0.20
CA GLY A 51 -5.42 -9.28 1.52
C GLY A 51 -5.50 -7.76 1.61
N ARG A 52 -5.07 -7.23 2.78
CA ARG A 52 -4.97 -5.78 3.01
C ARG A 52 -3.83 -5.18 2.21
N TYR A 53 -3.97 -3.90 1.84
CA TYR A 53 -2.89 -3.15 1.22
C TYR A 53 -1.68 -3.03 2.18
N LYS A 54 -0.49 -2.99 1.61
CA LYS A 54 0.74 -2.61 2.31
C LYS A 54 1.05 -1.15 1.95
N ALA A 55 1.48 -0.38 2.94
CA ALA A 55 1.86 1.02 2.75
C ALA A 55 3.11 1.31 3.57
N VAL A 56 4.05 2.00 2.94
CA VAL A 56 5.24 2.58 3.56
C VAL A 56 5.07 4.09 3.45
N LEU A 57 5.11 4.80 4.57
CA LEU A 57 5.17 6.25 4.61
C LEU A 57 6.58 6.67 4.23
N VAL A 58 6.70 7.57 3.26
CA VAL A 58 7.98 7.96 2.69
C VAL A 58 8.14 9.46 2.81
N ASP A 59 9.29 9.90 3.32
CA ASP A 59 9.73 11.28 3.20
C ASP A 59 9.98 11.57 1.72
N SER A 60 9.07 12.35 1.15
CA SER A 60 9.08 12.66 -0.27
C SER A 60 10.27 13.48 -0.71
N ASP A 61 10.89 14.25 0.19
CA ASP A 61 11.99 15.12 -0.20
C ASP A 61 13.29 14.33 -0.32
N ALA A 62 13.44 13.28 0.48
CA ALA A 62 14.59 12.38 0.44
C ALA A 62 14.43 11.21 -0.54
N TYR A 63 13.22 10.64 -0.69
CA TYR A 63 13.06 9.31 -1.31
C TYR A 63 12.11 9.25 -2.49
N LEU A 64 11.46 10.36 -2.92
CA LEU A 64 10.46 10.29 -4.00
C LEU A 64 11.04 9.77 -5.32
N LEU A 65 12.23 10.24 -5.72
CA LEU A 65 12.86 9.80 -6.97
C LEU A 65 13.18 8.32 -6.95
N GLU A 66 13.70 7.84 -5.83
CA GLU A 66 14.04 6.44 -5.62
C GLU A 66 12.80 5.55 -5.61
N LEU A 67 11.71 6.01 -4.99
CA LEU A 67 10.41 5.34 -5.05
C LEU A 67 9.87 5.27 -6.50
N ILE A 68 9.97 6.35 -7.27
CA ILE A 68 9.57 6.38 -8.68
C ILE A 68 10.39 5.40 -9.51
N ARG A 69 11.73 5.38 -9.33
CA ARG A 69 12.61 4.42 -10.01
C ARG A 69 12.30 2.99 -9.60
N TYR A 70 12.06 2.75 -8.31
CA TYR A 70 11.60 1.47 -7.82
C TYR A 70 10.34 1.03 -8.57
N LEU A 71 9.28 1.84 -8.54
CA LEU A 71 8.00 1.59 -9.22
C LEU A 71 8.18 1.23 -10.69
N HIS A 72 8.89 2.07 -11.46
CA HIS A 72 9.02 1.91 -12.91
C HIS A 72 9.92 0.75 -13.33
N LEU A 73 10.89 0.34 -12.49
CA LEU A 73 11.74 -0.83 -12.76
C LEU A 73 11.16 -2.15 -12.23
N ASN A 74 10.00 -2.16 -11.55
CA ASN A 74 9.39 -3.41 -11.06
C ASN A 74 9.14 -4.46 -12.17
N PRO A 75 8.64 -4.09 -13.37
CA PRO A 75 8.45 -5.04 -14.47
C PRO A 75 9.76 -5.70 -14.90
N VAL A 76 10.85 -4.93 -14.94
CA VAL A 76 12.19 -5.44 -15.28
C VAL A 76 12.71 -6.37 -14.18
N ARG A 77 12.60 -5.96 -12.91
CA ARG A 77 13.02 -6.79 -11.76
C ARG A 77 12.23 -8.09 -11.64
N SER A 78 10.99 -8.11 -12.13
CA SER A 78 10.14 -9.30 -12.16
C SER A 78 10.28 -10.09 -13.47
N GLU A 79 11.31 -9.76 -14.27
CA GLU A 79 11.64 -10.42 -15.55
C GLU A 79 10.49 -10.43 -16.57
N MET A 80 9.56 -9.47 -16.46
CA MET A 80 8.42 -9.38 -17.37
C MET A 80 8.79 -8.71 -18.70
N VAL A 81 9.76 -7.81 -18.66
CA VAL A 81 10.31 -7.04 -19.80
C VAL A 81 11.78 -6.74 -19.54
N THR A 82 12.55 -6.46 -20.59
CA THR A 82 13.95 -6.04 -20.47
C THR A 82 14.11 -4.52 -20.38
N ASP A 83 13.23 -3.77 -21.05
CA ASP A 83 13.17 -2.31 -21.00
C ASP A 83 11.88 -1.89 -20.27
N PRO A 84 11.93 -0.99 -19.27
CA PRO A 84 10.72 -0.49 -18.62
C PRO A 84 9.73 0.22 -19.57
N LEU A 85 10.16 0.70 -20.74
CA LEU A 85 9.27 1.26 -21.77
C LEU A 85 8.40 0.21 -22.46
N ASP A 86 8.82 -1.06 -22.46
CA ASP A 86 8.03 -2.16 -23.03
C ASP A 86 6.86 -2.56 -22.14
N TYR A 87 6.73 -1.96 -20.94
CA TYR A 87 5.64 -2.23 -20.01
C TYR A 87 4.59 -1.09 -19.98
N PRO A 88 3.46 -1.23 -20.71
CA PRO A 88 2.50 -0.13 -20.87
C PRO A 88 1.67 0.17 -19.62
N LEU A 89 1.63 -0.75 -18.65
CA LEU A 89 0.83 -0.62 -17.44
C LEU A 89 1.61 0.07 -16.29
N SER A 90 2.49 1.00 -16.64
CA SER A 90 3.32 1.79 -15.74
C SER A 90 3.28 3.27 -16.16
N SER A 91 3.46 4.18 -15.20
CA SER A 91 3.62 5.61 -15.51
C SER A 91 4.97 5.96 -16.16
N HIS A 92 5.87 4.99 -16.35
CA HIS A 92 7.20 5.22 -16.92
C HIS A 92 7.15 5.93 -18.28
N ALA A 93 6.26 5.51 -19.19
CA ALA A 93 6.12 6.14 -20.51
C ALA A 93 5.75 7.62 -20.43
N ALA A 94 4.94 8.01 -19.43
CA ALA A 94 4.59 9.41 -19.19
C ALA A 94 5.78 10.22 -18.67
N TYR A 95 6.63 9.64 -17.82
CA TYR A 95 7.88 10.26 -17.36
C TYR A 95 8.93 10.34 -18.47
N ALA A 96 9.00 9.35 -19.37
CA ALA A 96 9.90 9.33 -20.52
C ALA A 96 9.43 10.23 -21.69
N GLY A 97 8.24 10.83 -21.58
CA GLY A 97 7.68 11.71 -22.62
C GLY A 97 7.16 10.98 -23.84
N LYS A 98 6.89 9.68 -23.73
CA LYS A 98 6.33 8.85 -24.80
C LYS A 98 4.80 8.90 -24.86
N THR A 99 4.17 9.26 -23.75
CA THR A 99 2.72 9.40 -23.64
C THR A 99 2.35 10.64 -22.83
N ARG A 100 1.22 11.28 -23.14
CA ARG A 100 0.68 12.35 -22.30
C ARG A 100 0.20 11.76 -20.97
N PRO A 101 0.58 12.30 -19.81
CA PRO A 101 0.03 11.87 -18.53
C PRO A 101 -1.47 12.19 -18.49
N PRO A 102 -2.32 11.27 -17.97
CA PRO A 102 -3.71 11.59 -17.69
C PRO A 102 -3.81 12.62 -16.55
N ASP A 103 -4.91 13.36 -16.48
CA ASP A 103 -5.07 14.49 -15.55
C ASP A 103 -4.96 14.11 -14.07
N TRP A 104 -5.20 12.85 -13.72
CA TRP A 104 -5.06 12.31 -12.37
C TRP A 104 -3.63 11.90 -11.99
N LEU A 105 -2.70 11.88 -12.94
CA LEU A 105 -1.29 11.52 -12.74
C LEU A 105 -0.41 12.77 -12.68
N HIS A 106 0.12 13.07 -11.49
CA HIS A 106 0.90 14.27 -11.22
C HIS A 106 2.41 13.99 -11.28
N ILE A 107 2.93 13.87 -12.50
CA ILE A 107 4.37 13.58 -12.76
C ILE A 107 5.28 14.79 -12.48
N ASP A 108 4.73 16.01 -12.49
CA ASP A 108 5.47 17.26 -12.33
C ASP A 108 6.32 17.29 -11.07
N ARG A 109 5.78 16.77 -9.97
CA ARG A 109 6.49 16.78 -8.68
C ARG A 109 7.80 16.00 -8.76
N GLY A 110 7.80 14.85 -9.44
CA GLY A 110 9.01 14.05 -9.63
C GLY A 110 9.94 14.68 -10.67
N LEU A 111 9.41 15.11 -11.82
CA LEU A 111 10.23 15.69 -12.89
C LEU A 111 10.94 16.99 -12.47
N ARG A 112 10.28 17.86 -11.69
CA ARG A 112 10.88 19.13 -11.23
C ARG A 112 12.12 18.94 -10.36
N GLN A 113 12.31 17.79 -9.72
CA GLN A 113 13.53 17.50 -8.96
C GLN A 113 14.74 17.23 -9.86
N PHE A 114 14.53 16.88 -11.13
CA PHE A 114 15.61 16.62 -12.09
C PHE A 114 16.05 17.87 -12.88
N GLY A 115 15.20 18.88 -13.00
CA GLY A 115 15.53 20.08 -13.76
C GLY A 115 14.41 21.11 -13.86
N LYS A 116 14.78 22.33 -14.25
CA LYS A 116 13.85 23.48 -14.36
C LYS A 116 12.96 23.43 -15.60
N THR A 117 13.44 22.80 -16.67
CA THR A 117 12.70 22.66 -17.94
C THR A 117 12.38 21.20 -18.18
N GLU A 118 11.24 20.94 -18.81
CA GLU A 118 10.77 19.58 -19.06
C GLU A 118 11.78 18.73 -19.88
N PRO A 119 12.40 19.22 -20.98
CA PRO A 119 13.36 18.42 -21.72
C PRO A 119 14.58 18.00 -20.89
N LEU A 120 15.13 18.91 -20.08
CA LEU A 120 16.27 18.60 -19.20
C LEU A 120 15.88 17.63 -18.10
N ALA A 121 14.72 17.84 -17.48
CA ALA A 121 14.19 16.95 -16.45
C ALA A 121 13.98 15.51 -16.97
N ARG A 122 13.45 15.35 -18.18
CA ARG A 122 13.24 14.03 -18.80
C ARG A 122 14.57 13.34 -19.14
N ALA A 123 15.54 14.09 -19.68
CA ALA A 123 16.86 13.54 -19.98
C ALA A 123 17.57 13.05 -18.69
N ALA A 124 17.56 13.87 -17.64
CA ALA A 124 18.14 13.51 -16.35
C ALA A 124 17.38 12.35 -15.67
N TYR A 125 16.05 12.31 -15.79
CA TYR A 125 15.24 11.18 -15.35
C TYR A 125 15.63 9.86 -16.03
N LEU A 126 15.76 9.85 -17.36
CA LEU A 126 16.17 8.66 -18.11
C LEU A 126 17.59 8.22 -17.74
N HIS A 127 18.51 9.16 -17.56
CA HIS A 127 19.85 8.87 -17.07
C HIS A 127 19.81 8.21 -15.68
N PHE A 128 19.03 8.77 -14.75
CA PHE A 128 18.84 8.22 -13.41
C PHE A 128 18.22 6.81 -13.40
N MET A 129 17.31 6.52 -14.32
CA MET A 129 16.73 5.18 -14.50
C MET A 129 17.76 4.13 -14.93
N GLY A 130 18.80 4.53 -15.65
CA GLY A 130 19.90 3.65 -16.07
C GLY A 130 20.98 3.44 -15.00
N GLN A 131 20.91 4.14 -13.87
CA GLN A 131 21.89 4.00 -12.78
C GLN A 131 21.53 2.84 -11.85
N ALA A 132 22.55 2.25 -11.23
CA ALA A 132 22.37 1.23 -10.21
C ALA A 132 21.60 1.78 -8.98
N THR A 133 20.76 0.93 -8.38
CA THR A 133 20.11 1.19 -7.09
C THR A 133 20.81 0.35 -6.02
N LYS A 134 21.03 0.92 -4.82
CA LYS A 134 21.59 0.16 -3.69
C LYS A 134 20.56 -0.87 -3.21
N GLU A 135 20.98 -2.11 -2.96
CA GLU A 135 20.08 -3.19 -2.54
C GLU A 135 19.39 -2.89 -1.20
N GLU A 136 20.11 -2.28 -0.26
CA GLU A 136 19.57 -1.85 1.03
C GLU A 136 18.36 -0.91 0.88
N LEU A 137 18.44 0.03 -0.07
CA LEU A 137 17.34 0.96 -0.34
C LEU A 137 16.14 0.24 -0.98
N LEU A 138 16.39 -0.74 -1.85
CA LEU A 138 15.31 -1.56 -2.42
C LEU A 138 14.58 -2.33 -1.32
N GLU A 139 15.31 -2.84 -0.35
CA GLU A 139 14.73 -3.57 0.78
C GLU A 139 13.89 -2.66 1.68
N GLN A 140 14.39 -1.46 1.98
CA GLN A 140 13.64 -0.42 2.67
C GLN A 140 12.35 -0.03 1.94
N LEU A 141 12.39 0.07 0.60
CA LEU A 141 11.21 0.38 -0.21
C LEU A 141 10.21 -0.78 -0.27
N ARG A 142 10.68 -2.03 -0.21
CA ARG A 142 9.83 -3.23 -0.19
C ARG A 142 9.13 -3.45 1.14
N HIS A 143 9.87 -3.30 2.24
CA HIS A 143 9.43 -3.76 3.57
C HIS A 143 9.23 -2.62 4.58
N GLY A 144 9.74 -1.42 4.31
CA GLY A 144 9.88 -0.34 5.28
C GLY A 144 11.12 -0.50 6.15
N SER A 145 11.45 0.50 6.97
CA SER A 145 12.53 0.39 7.96
C SER A 145 12.18 -0.61 9.08
N ILE A 146 13.21 -1.22 9.65
CA ILE A 146 13.15 -2.28 10.68
C ILE A 146 12.70 -1.72 12.04
N THR A 147 12.85 -0.40 12.26
CA THR A 147 12.46 0.28 13.50
C THR A 147 10.98 0.72 13.48
N GLU A 148 10.12 -0.13 14.05
CA GLU A 148 8.76 0.10 14.58
C GLU A 148 7.70 0.81 13.71
N GLY A 149 7.93 0.98 12.43
CA GLY A 149 6.91 1.50 11.53
C GLY A 149 7.37 1.41 10.11
N ARG A 150 6.44 1.13 9.20
CA ARG A 150 6.67 1.22 7.75
C ARG A 150 6.86 2.70 7.37
N ILE A 151 7.90 3.33 7.88
CA ILE A 151 8.26 4.74 7.72
C ILE A 151 9.69 4.75 7.16
N LEU A 152 9.89 5.51 6.10
CA LEU A 152 11.17 5.71 5.45
C LEU A 152 11.42 7.22 5.39
N GLY A 153 12.35 7.70 6.20
CA GLY A 153 12.66 9.12 6.35
C GLY A 153 13.87 9.30 7.25
N ASP A 154 14.37 10.53 7.37
CA ASP A 154 15.42 10.84 8.33
C ASP A 154 14.90 10.79 9.78
N GLU A 155 15.81 10.95 10.76
CA GLU A 155 15.42 10.91 12.17
C GLU A 155 14.40 12.00 12.55
N ASN A 156 14.47 13.18 11.92
CA ASN A 156 13.56 14.29 12.21
C ASN A 156 12.16 13.98 11.67
N PHE A 157 12.07 13.43 10.46
CA PHE A 157 10.83 12.98 9.84
C PHE A 157 10.17 11.89 10.67
N ILE A 158 10.93 10.87 11.10
CA ILE A 158 10.41 9.80 11.95
C ILE A 158 9.86 10.37 13.27
N LYS A 159 10.61 11.24 13.95
CA LYS A 159 10.16 11.89 15.19
C LYS A 159 8.88 12.70 14.99
N ASN A 160 8.78 13.47 13.90
CA ASN A 160 7.61 14.28 13.59
C ASN A 160 6.37 13.41 13.35
N VAL A 161 6.50 12.34 12.56
CA VAL A 161 5.39 11.41 12.28
C VAL A 161 4.90 10.72 13.55
N LEU A 162 5.83 10.28 14.42
CA LEU A 162 5.46 9.64 15.68
C LEU A 162 4.73 10.62 16.61
N ARG A 163 5.19 11.88 16.70
CA ARG A 163 4.54 12.92 17.51
C ARG A 163 3.12 13.24 17.04
N GLU A 164 2.91 13.38 15.73
CA GLU A 164 1.56 13.61 15.17
C GLU A 164 0.60 12.45 15.47
N LYS A 165 1.11 11.22 15.50
CA LYS A 165 0.32 10.03 15.84
C LYS A 165 -0.11 10.04 17.31
N ASP A 166 0.76 10.46 18.22
CA ASP A 166 0.44 10.55 19.65
C ASP A 166 -0.56 11.67 19.95
N GLU A 167 -0.50 12.78 19.21
CA GLU A 167 -1.48 13.88 19.31
C GLU A 167 -2.84 13.52 18.66
N ALA A 168 -2.86 12.62 17.68
CA ALA A 168 -4.06 12.24 16.91
C ALA A 168 -4.80 10.99 17.42
N ILE A 169 -4.40 10.39 18.55
CA ILE A 169 -5.19 9.34 19.22
C ILE A 169 -6.13 10.03 20.22
N PRO A 170 -7.41 10.30 19.88
CA PRO A 170 -8.40 10.52 20.93
C PRO A 170 -8.38 9.27 21.81
N ALA A 171 -8.27 9.49 23.13
CA ALA A 171 -8.12 8.47 24.16
C ALA A 171 -8.81 7.17 23.74
N GLN A 172 -8.04 6.08 23.65
CA GLN A 172 -8.56 4.74 23.42
C GLN A 172 -9.86 4.57 24.20
N LEU A 173 -10.99 4.51 23.50
CA LEU A 173 -12.22 4.04 24.10
C LEU A 173 -11.90 2.63 24.60
N ALA A 174 -11.85 2.48 25.91
CA ALA A 174 -11.71 1.19 26.55
C ALA A 174 -12.76 0.24 25.95
N ILE A 175 -12.43 -1.04 25.82
CA ILE A 175 -13.33 -2.01 25.15
C ILE A 175 -14.68 -2.05 25.88
N GLU A 176 -14.66 -1.84 27.20
CA GLU A 176 -15.80 -1.88 28.11
C GLU A 176 -16.91 -0.88 27.71
N PRO A 177 -16.68 0.45 27.60
CA PRO A 177 -17.70 1.40 27.16
C PRO A 177 -18.19 1.16 25.72
N LEU A 178 -17.37 0.57 24.86
CA LEU A 178 -17.75 0.19 23.48
C LEU A 178 -18.71 -1.01 23.49
N VAL A 179 -18.41 -2.03 24.29
CA VAL A 179 -19.26 -3.20 24.52
C VAL A 179 -20.60 -2.76 25.12
N GLU A 180 -20.61 -1.86 26.10
CA GLU A 180 -21.85 -1.35 26.70
C GLU A 180 -22.69 -0.49 25.73
N LEU A 181 -22.05 0.25 24.82
CA LEU A 181 -22.75 1.02 23.79
C LEU A 181 -23.41 0.09 22.76
N VAL A 182 -22.68 -0.90 22.26
CA VAL A 182 -23.20 -1.89 21.31
C VAL A 182 -24.32 -2.72 21.94
N ALA A 183 -24.14 -3.17 23.19
CA ALA A 183 -25.17 -3.84 23.99
C ALA A 183 -26.49 -3.05 24.01
N ARG A 184 -26.41 -1.74 24.30
CA ARG A 184 -27.58 -0.86 24.35
C ARG A 184 -28.27 -0.68 23.00
N ILE A 185 -27.50 -0.45 21.92
CA ILE A 185 -28.06 -0.23 20.58
C ILE A 185 -28.82 -1.47 20.10
N TYR A 186 -28.26 -2.65 20.33
CA TYR A 186 -28.82 -3.90 19.86
C TYR A 186 -29.71 -4.60 20.91
N GLN A 187 -29.93 -3.97 22.06
CA GLN A 187 -30.70 -4.51 23.19
C GLN A 187 -30.26 -5.92 23.62
N ILE A 188 -28.96 -6.17 23.61
CA ILE A 188 -28.33 -7.44 24.00
C ILE A 188 -27.46 -7.18 25.24
N SER A 189 -27.40 -8.10 26.19
CA SER A 189 -26.54 -7.91 27.36
C SER A 189 -25.05 -8.06 26.97
N PRO A 190 -24.12 -7.31 27.62
CA PRO A 190 -22.68 -7.47 27.42
C PRO A 190 -22.16 -8.92 27.60
N ARG A 191 -22.83 -9.71 28.47
CA ARG A 191 -22.52 -11.13 28.68
C ARG A 191 -22.89 -12.00 27.48
N GLU A 192 -23.93 -11.65 26.73
CA GLU A 192 -24.34 -12.38 25.52
C GLU A 192 -23.40 -12.12 24.34
N MET A 193 -22.76 -10.95 24.26
CA MET A 193 -21.77 -10.65 23.21
C MET A 193 -20.42 -11.37 23.42
N THR A 194 -20.05 -11.63 24.68
CA THR A 194 -18.77 -12.26 25.02
C THR A 194 -18.86 -13.79 25.11
N HIS A 195 -20.07 -14.35 25.15
CA HIS A 195 -20.31 -15.80 25.13
C HIS A 195 -20.87 -16.22 23.77
N CYS A 196 -20.00 -16.53 22.82
CA CYS A 196 -20.40 -17.43 21.73
C CYS A 196 -20.79 -18.77 22.34
N ARG A 197 -22.08 -19.15 22.27
CA ARG A 197 -22.48 -20.53 22.53
C ARG A 197 -21.65 -21.42 21.59
N PRO A 198 -21.00 -22.50 22.08
CA PRO A 198 -20.38 -23.46 21.18
C PRO A 198 -21.47 -23.97 20.24
N CYS A 199 -21.25 -23.77 18.94
CA CYS A 199 -22.15 -24.25 17.91
C CYS A 199 -22.21 -25.78 18.03
N THR A 200 -23.29 -26.33 18.58
CA THR A 200 -23.53 -27.78 18.53
C THR A 200 -23.92 -28.11 17.10
N ALA A 201 -22.90 -28.38 16.29
CA ALA A 201 -23.06 -28.91 14.96
C ALA A 201 -23.71 -30.29 15.04
N SER A 202 -24.95 -30.40 14.59
CA SER A 202 -25.47 -31.64 14.02
C SER A 202 -26.04 -31.31 12.64
N GLY A 203 -25.27 -31.68 11.60
CA GLY A 203 -25.72 -31.70 10.21
C GLY A 203 -25.10 -30.66 9.26
N GLY A 204 -24.01 -31.02 8.59
CA GLY A 204 -23.74 -30.59 7.21
C GLY A 204 -22.52 -29.69 6.95
N SER A 205 -21.53 -30.27 6.25
CA SER A 205 -20.37 -29.66 5.57
C SER A 205 -19.10 -29.34 6.39
N GLN A 206 -18.04 -30.13 6.16
CA GLN A 206 -16.72 -30.00 6.76
C GLN A 206 -15.93 -28.83 6.13
N GLY A 207 -15.86 -27.70 6.83
CA GLY A 207 -14.82 -26.69 6.66
C GLY A 207 -13.68 -26.94 7.64
N ARG A 208 -12.46 -27.11 7.12
CA ARG A 208 -11.22 -27.30 7.91
C ARG A 208 -10.91 -26.04 8.72
N GLY A 209 -10.94 -26.14 10.05
CA GLY A 209 -10.40 -25.12 10.95
C GLY A 209 -8.87 -25.23 11.06
N VAL A 210 -8.17 -24.14 10.75
CA VAL A 210 -6.73 -24.02 10.96
C VAL A 210 -6.50 -23.58 12.41
N SER A 211 -5.86 -24.42 13.20
CA SER A 211 -5.45 -24.12 14.58
C SER A 211 -4.17 -23.28 14.60
N TYR A 212 -4.20 -22.11 15.24
CA TYR A 212 -3.00 -21.38 15.62
C TYR A 212 -2.43 -22.05 16.88
N ARG A 213 -1.26 -22.68 16.78
CA ARG A 213 -0.45 -23.06 17.96
C ARG A 213 0.74 -22.12 18.02
N ASP A 214 0.85 -21.41 19.14
CA ASP A 214 2.07 -20.72 19.53
C ASP A 214 3.20 -21.75 19.74
N GLY A 215 4.28 -21.56 19.00
CA GLY A 215 5.54 -22.29 19.15
C GLY A 215 6.69 -21.35 18.79
N PRO A 216 7.86 -21.47 19.46
CA PRO A 216 8.93 -20.49 19.33
C PRO A 216 9.56 -20.56 17.93
N LEU A 217 9.76 -19.37 17.35
CA LEU A 217 10.42 -19.16 16.07
C LEU A 217 11.85 -19.72 16.10
N ARG A 218 12.12 -20.70 15.23
CA ARG A 218 13.49 -21.00 14.77
C ARG A 218 13.64 -20.51 13.33
N PRO A 219 14.81 -19.98 12.95
CA PRO A 219 15.01 -19.33 11.66
C PRO A 219 15.32 -20.36 10.57
N SER A 220 14.82 -20.15 9.36
CA SER A 220 15.35 -20.79 8.16
C SER A 220 15.15 -19.87 6.96
N ALA A 221 16.25 -19.60 6.30
CA ALA A 221 16.38 -18.84 5.07
C ALA A 221 15.71 -19.54 3.88
N LEU A 222 15.07 -18.75 3.00
CA LEU A 222 15.53 -18.41 1.65
C LEU A 222 14.62 -17.31 1.08
#